data_AF-A0A2T2VKN2-F1
#
_entry.id   AF-A0A2T2VKN2-F1
#
_cell.length_a   1.000
_cell.length_b   1.000
_cell.length_c   1.000
_cell.angle_alpha   90.00
_cell.angle_beta   90.00
_cell.angle_gamma   90.00
#
_symmetry.space_group_name_H-M   'P 1'
#
loop_
_entity.id
_entity.type
_entity.pdbx_description
1 polymer ?
#
loop_
_entity_poly.entity_id
_entity_poly.type
_entity_poly.pdbx_seq_one_letter_code
_entity_poly.pdbx_strand_id
1 'polypeptide(L)'
;SQITLPYSEGFESLSGTYLDGAIFCGANGANWYFNSSDPEGRLRFSGGSITPNNGSNAATLDRDPSGTFTANDWILELNMSNYAGNPDIYLSFAFRDYGEEQHPNDSVWVRGGDNDNWIGIYDLYANASSNYTNVGPVNISSILSNNGQSFSSTFQVRFGQEDNFPLNSDGFSFDDVTIQEAGCTTDPQNLTASNVTDTSGSINWTPGDTASNSWQIAYGTSGFALGNGTRTTVSSDSVNLTGLMDDTEYVVYVREICGSNDTTVFAGPISFMTDPSCFAPSNLTAFNLTTDSVDVSWTVGQSASTEWQIAYDTSGFALGNGTRIITSSNPYNLAGLNSDTEYDVYVREICGPSDTSSWVGPLTFSTTCPVPSQITLPYSEGFESLSGTYLDGAIFCGANGANW
;
A
#
# COMPACT_ATOMS: atom_id res chain seq x y z
N SER A 1 -4.41 -35.61 -10.91
CA SER A 1 -4.66 -34.25 -11.42
C SER A 1 -3.75 -33.29 -10.69
N GLN A 2 -3.45 -32.12 -11.24
CA GLN A 2 -2.73 -31.08 -10.48
C GLN A 2 -3.56 -30.65 -9.27
N ILE A 3 -2.91 -30.47 -8.12
CA ILE A 3 -3.57 -29.99 -6.90
C ILE A 3 -3.83 -28.48 -6.99
N THR A 4 -4.87 -28.01 -6.31
CA THR A 4 -5.09 -26.58 -6.05
C THR A 4 -5.01 -26.39 -4.54
N LEU A 5 -4.18 -25.44 -4.10
CA LEU A 5 -4.04 -25.10 -2.68
C LEU A 5 -5.09 -24.06 -2.23
N PRO A 6 -5.49 -24.06 -0.95
CA PRO A 6 -5.02 -24.96 0.11
C PRO A 6 -5.57 -26.39 -0.04
N TYR A 7 -4.76 -27.38 0.34
CA TYR A 7 -5.16 -28.76 0.56
C TYR A 7 -5.22 -29.02 2.06
N SER A 8 -6.30 -29.65 2.53
CA SER A 8 -6.50 -30.01 3.93
C SER A 8 -7.09 -31.40 4.05
N GLU A 9 -6.59 -32.20 4.99
CA GLU A 9 -7.07 -33.55 5.29
C GLU A 9 -7.10 -33.78 6.80
N GLY A 10 -8.30 -34.05 7.33
CA GLY A 10 -8.55 -34.45 8.72
C GLY A 10 -9.01 -35.90 8.84
N PHE A 11 -8.97 -36.69 7.77
CA PHE A 11 -9.25 -38.12 7.73
C PHE A 11 -10.67 -38.56 8.16
N GLU A 12 -11.59 -37.61 8.36
CA GLU A 12 -12.98 -37.84 8.77
C GLU A 12 -13.80 -38.74 7.81
N SER A 13 -13.36 -38.85 6.56
CA SER A 13 -13.99 -39.72 5.57
C SER A 13 -13.43 -41.14 5.51
N LEU A 14 -12.32 -41.41 6.21
CA LEU A 14 -11.61 -42.68 6.22
C LEU A 14 -11.97 -43.51 7.45
N SER A 15 -11.92 -44.83 7.35
CA SER A 15 -12.23 -45.71 8.48
C SER A 15 -11.56 -47.07 8.32
N GLY A 16 -11.43 -47.81 9.42
CA GLY A 16 -10.88 -49.17 9.42
C GLY A 16 -9.38 -49.22 9.67
N THR A 17 -8.84 -50.43 9.44
CA THR A 17 -7.43 -50.80 9.65
C THR A 17 -6.89 -51.37 8.34
N TYR A 18 -5.70 -50.93 7.97
CA TYR A 18 -5.04 -51.28 6.72
C TYR A 18 -3.63 -51.80 6.99
N LEU A 19 -3.18 -52.73 6.16
CA LEU A 19 -1.83 -53.31 6.18
C LEU A 19 -1.03 -52.79 4.97
N ASP A 20 0.23 -53.22 4.87
CA ASP A 20 1.16 -52.83 3.81
C ASP A 20 0.55 -52.84 2.39
N GLY A 21 0.90 -51.82 1.60
CA GLY A 21 0.48 -51.66 0.22
C GLY A 21 -0.90 -51.03 0.03
N ALA A 22 -1.51 -50.47 1.07
CA ALA A 22 -2.79 -49.79 0.96
C ALA A 22 -2.64 -48.44 0.23
N ILE A 23 -3.53 -48.20 -0.74
CA ILE A 23 -3.56 -46.99 -1.57
C ILE A 23 -4.90 -46.30 -1.40
N PHE A 24 -4.87 -44.99 -1.17
CA PHE A 24 -6.03 -44.16 -0.99
C PHE A 24 -5.98 -43.02 -2.02
N CYS A 25 -6.81 -43.13 -3.05
CA CYS A 25 -6.95 -42.07 -4.04
C CYS A 25 -7.90 -40.99 -3.46
N GLY A 26 -7.32 -39.94 -2.90
CA GLY A 26 -8.06 -38.81 -2.35
C GLY A 26 -8.70 -37.94 -3.45
N ALA A 27 -9.62 -37.06 -3.04
CA ALA A 27 -10.18 -36.06 -3.94
C ALA A 27 -9.10 -35.03 -4.37
N ASN A 28 -9.38 -34.31 -5.46
CA ASN A 28 -8.57 -33.17 -5.92
C ASN A 28 -7.11 -33.46 -6.31
N GLY A 29 -6.73 -34.74 -6.50
CA GLY A 29 -5.39 -35.11 -6.98
C GLY A 29 -4.36 -35.36 -5.89
N ALA A 30 -4.80 -35.53 -4.63
CA ALA A 30 -3.99 -36.03 -3.55
C ALA A 30 -4.11 -37.55 -3.45
N ASN A 31 -2.99 -38.27 -3.42
CA ASN A 31 -2.96 -39.70 -3.19
C ASN A 31 -2.23 -39.97 -1.88
N TRP A 32 -2.71 -40.96 -1.13
CA TRP A 32 -2.00 -41.46 0.04
C TRP A 32 -1.61 -42.92 -0.12
N TYR A 33 -0.44 -43.26 0.40
CA TYR A 33 0.13 -44.61 0.38
C TYR A 33 0.56 -45.01 1.79
N PHE A 34 0.18 -46.22 2.20
CA PHE A 34 0.70 -46.84 3.41
C PHE A 34 1.66 -47.95 3.03
N ASN A 35 2.92 -47.81 3.46
CA ASN A 35 3.95 -48.80 3.29
C ASN A 35 4.47 -49.23 4.66
N SER A 36 4.64 -50.53 4.87
CA SER A 36 5.23 -51.06 6.09
C SER A 36 6.37 -52.03 5.79
N SER A 37 7.41 -52.03 6.61
CA SER A 37 8.50 -53.00 6.52
C SER A 37 8.12 -54.40 7.05
N ASP A 38 6.97 -54.54 7.70
CA ASP A 38 6.43 -55.77 8.26
C ASP A 38 4.95 -55.93 7.85
N PRO A 39 4.48 -57.12 7.42
CA PRO A 39 3.08 -57.35 7.10
C PRO A 39 2.08 -57.05 8.22
N GLU A 40 2.54 -57.01 9.48
CA GLU A 40 1.73 -56.73 10.67
C GLU A 40 1.77 -55.26 11.11
N GLY A 41 2.49 -54.39 10.39
CA GLY A 41 2.39 -52.94 10.57
C GLY A 41 1.06 -52.41 10.05
N ARG A 42 0.46 -51.45 10.75
CA ARG A 42 -0.91 -51.01 10.47
C ARG A 42 -1.07 -49.51 10.41
N LEU A 43 -1.98 -49.09 9.54
CA LEU A 43 -2.59 -47.77 9.51
C LEU A 43 -4.05 -47.89 9.94
N ARG A 44 -4.45 -47.04 10.89
CA ARG A 44 -5.78 -47.07 11.52
C ARG A 44 -6.37 -45.68 11.58
N PHE A 45 -7.66 -45.54 11.28
CA PHE A 45 -8.33 -44.22 11.32
C PHE A 45 -9.25 -44.03 12.53
N SER A 46 -9.74 -45.13 13.11
CA SER A 46 -10.65 -45.09 14.26
C SER A 46 -10.66 -46.38 15.07
N GLY A 47 -11.28 -46.31 16.27
CA GLY A 47 -11.46 -47.45 17.18
C GLY A 47 -10.28 -47.69 18.12
N GLY A 48 -10.52 -48.45 19.19
CA GLY A 48 -9.54 -48.67 20.26
C GLY A 48 -9.28 -47.39 21.06
N SER A 49 -8.00 -47.10 21.34
CA SER A 49 -7.56 -45.93 22.10
C SER A 49 -7.30 -44.67 21.24
N ILE A 50 -7.60 -44.70 19.94
CA ILE A 50 -7.44 -43.54 19.06
C ILE A 50 -8.37 -42.43 19.55
N THR A 51 -7.77 -41.29 19.89
CA THR A 51 -8.50 -40.05 20.12
C THR A 51 -8.02 -39.05 19.07
N PRO A 52 -8.87 -38.60 18.14
CA PRO A 52 -8.55 -37.57 17.16
C PRO A 52 -8.25 -36.19 17.78
N ASN A 53 -7.59 -35.29 17.04
CA ASN A 53 -7.35 -33.92 17.50
C ASN A 53 -8.66 -33.13 17.51
N ASN A 54 -9.43 -33.30 16.44
CA ASN A 54 -10.80 -32.86 16.30
C ASN A 54 -11.58 -33.91 15.49
N GLY A 55 -12.90 -33.75 15.38
CA GLY A 55 -13.70 -34.69 14.60
C GLY A 55 -13.76 -36.11 15.21
N SER A 56 -13.71 -37.12 14.36
CA SER A 56 -14.01 -38.52 14.65
C SER A 56 -12.89 -39.49 14.28
N ASN A 57 -11.95 -39.11 13.41
CA ASN A 57 -10.89 -39.98 12.92
C ASN A 57 -9.51 -39.28 12.93
N ALA A 58 -8.43 -40.06 13.04
CA ALA A 58 -7.06 -39.59 12.85
C ALA A 58 -6.20 -40.73 12.29
N ALA A 59 -5.24 -40.43 11.41
CA ALA A 59 -4.35 -41.43 10.83
C ALA A 59 -3.33 -41.91 11.87
N THR A 60 -3.43 -43.17 12.29
CA THR A 60 -2.65 -43.73 13.39
C THR A 60 -1.81 -44.90 12.91
N LEU A 61 -0.51 -44.85 13.20
CA LEU A 61 0.47 -45.87 12.85
C LEU A 61 0.83 -46.68 14.11
N ASP A 62 0.73 -48.01 14.01
CA ASP A 62 1.10 -48.96 15.06
C ASP A 62 1.52 -50.31 14.48
N ARG A 63 1.91 -51.26 15.34
CA ARG A 63 2.14 -52.66 14.95
C ARG A 63 1.30 -53.61 15.81
N ASP A 64 0.57 -54.55 15.21
CA ASP A 64 -0.17 -55.57 15.99
C ASP A 64 -0.22 -56.89 15.24
N PRO A 65 0.17 -58.01 15.85
CA PRO A 65 0.62 -58.19 17.25
C PRO A 65 1.92 -57.45 17.60
N SER A 66 2.36 -57.51 18.86
CA SER A 66 3.72 -57.07 19.23
C SER A 66 4.79 -57.96 18.58
N GLY A 67 5.97 -57.43 18.23
CA GLY A 67 7.03 -58.25 17.60
C GLY A 67 8.32 -57.52 17.25
N THR A 68 8.66 -57.43 15.96
CA THR A 68 9.90 -56.77 15.49
C THR A 68 9.67 -55.30 15.17
N PHE A 69 10.71 -54.48 15.33
CA PHE A 69 10.68 -53.07 14.90
C PHE A 69 10.28 -52.98 13.43
N THR A 70 9.24 -52.19 13.19
CA THR A 70 8.50 -52.09 11.95
C THR A 70 8.41 -50.62 11.57
N ALA A 71 9.05 -50.25 10.47
CA ALA A 71 8.88 -48.92 9.90
C ALA A 71 7.55 -48.85 9.14
N ASN A 72 6.68 -47.95 9.57
CA ASN A 72 5.39 -47.62 9.00
C ASN A 72 5.47 -46.21 8.40
N ASP A 73 5.26 -46.11 7.08
CA ASP A 73 5.32 -44.87 6.34
C ASP A 73 3.92 -44.52 5.79
N TRP A 74 3.36 -43.40 6.23
CA TRP A 74 2.16 -42.80 5.66
C TRP A 74 2.53 -41.63 4.77
N ILE A 75 2.36 -41.82 3.46
CA ILE A 75 2.92 -40.93 2.43
C ILE A 75 1.80 -40.23 1.68
N LEU A 76 1.78 -38.90 1.75
CA LEU A 76 1.00 -38.03 0.87
C LEU A 76 1.79 -37.74 -0.40
N GLU A 77 1.18 -37.93 -1.56
CA GLU A 77 1.70 -37.51 -2.86
C GLU A 77 0.76 -36.50 -3.50
N LEU A 78 1.33 -35.39 -3.95
CA LEU A 78 0.61 -34.31 -4.62
C LEU A 78 1.28 -33.98 -5.95
N ASN A 79 0.45 -33.78 -6.98
CA ASN A 79 0.93 -33.18 -8.21
C ASN A 79 1.02 -31.65 -8.07
N MET A 80 2.18 -31.18 -7.65
CA MET A 80 2.52 -29.78 -7.37
C MET A 80 3.20 -29.09 -8.55
N SER A 81 3.05 -29.58 -9.78
CA SER A 81 3.77 -29.03 -10.95
C SER A 81 3.46 -27.54 -11.23
N ASN A 82 2.30 -27.04 -10.78
CA ASN A 82 1.93 -25.62 -10.90
C ASN A 82 2.71 -24.71 -9.93
N TYR A 83 3.35 -25.29 -8.91
CA TYR A 83 4.13 -24.61 -7.90
C TYR A 83 5.64 -24.82 -8.10
N ALA A 84 6.06 -25.35 -9.27
CA ALA A 84 7.47 -25.56 -9.61
C ALA A 84 8.29 -24.26 -9.70
N GLY A 85 7.62 -23.11 -9.85
CA GLY A 85 8.24 -21.78 -9.81
C GLY A 85 8.71 -21.31 -8.42
N ASN A 86 8.64 -22.19 -7.42
CA ASN A 86 9.01 -21.95 -6.02
C ASN A 86 8.24 -20.79 -5.32
N PRO A 87 6.88 -20.79 -5.36
CA PRO A 87 6.12 -19.96 -4.43
C PRO A 87 6.37 -20.43 -2.99
N ASP A 88 6.17 -19.58 -2.00
CA ASP A 88 6.28 -19.98 -0.59
C ASP A 88 5.13 -20.93 -0.23
N ILE A 89 5.44 -22.21 0.02
CA ILE A 89 4.50 -23.27 0.37
C ILE A 89 4.82 -23.76 1.78
N TYR A 90 3.77 -23.92 2.58
CA TYR A 90 3.86 -24.33 3.97
C TYR A 90 3.10 -25.62 4.24
N LEU A 91 3.66 -26.46 5.12
CA LEU A 91 3.00 -27.62 5.72
C LEU A 91 2.64 -27.31 7.18
N SER A 92 1.43 -27.70 7.59
CA SER A 92 1.04 -27.82 8.99
C SER A 92 0.35 -29.16 9.24
N PHE A 93 0.44 -29.69 10.45
CA PHE A 93 -0.24 -30.93 10.87
C PHE A 93 -0.33 -30.99 12.40
N ALA A 94 -1.24 -31.79 12.93
CA ALA A 94 -1.29 -32.15 14.34
C ALA A 94 -0.77 -33.58 14.52
N PHE A 95 -0.02 -33.84 15.59
CA PHE A 95 0.36 -35.22 15.93
C PHE A 95 0.28 -35.47 17.43
N ARG A 96 0.14 -36.75 17.80
CA ARG A 96 0.13 -37.24 19.17
C ARG A 96 0.95 -38.51 19.26
N ASP A 97 1.71 -38.60 20.34
CA ASP A 97 2.46 -39.79 20.75
C ASP A 97 1.65 -40.63 21.74
N TYR A 98 1.76 -41.96 21.64
CA TYR A 98 1.15 -42.93 22.56
C TYR A 98 2.13 -43.57 23.54
N GLY A 99 3.42 -43.27 23.44
CA GLY A 99 4.45 -43.83 24.31
C GLY A 99 5.72 -44.23 23.58
N GLU A 100 5.86 -43.84 22.31
CA GLU A 100 6.87 -44.36 21.39
C GLU A 100 8.30 -44.20 21.89
N GLU A 101 9.11 -45.19 21.55
CA GLU A 101 10.53 -45.19 21.80
C GLU A 101 11.28 -44.45 20.71
N GLN A 102 12.53 -44.05 20.98
CA GLN A 102 13.29 -43.28 20.01
C GLN A 102 13.78 -44.16 18.85
N HIS A 103 13.24 -43.94 17.66
CA HIS A 103 13.74 -44.52 16.42
C HIS A 103 14.10 -43.47 15.36
N PRO A 104 15.08 -43.74 14.48
CA PRO A 104 15.46 -42.82 13.40
C PRO A 104 14.33 -42.54 12.40
N ASN A 105 13.31 -43.41 12.36
CA ASN A 105 12.16 -43.29 11.48
C ASN A 105 10.97 -42.55 12.12
N ASP A 106 11.10 -42.03 13.35
CA ASP A 106 10.06 -41.23 13.99
C ASP A 106 10.20 -39.76 13.61
N SER A 107 9.87 -39.47 12.34
CA SER A 107 10.04 -38.15 11.79
C SER A 107 9.01 -37.86 10.69
N VAL A 108 8.95 -36.60 10.30
CA VAL A 108 8.25 -36.16 9.09
C VAL A 108 9.29 -35.73 8.08
N TRP A 109 9.11 -36.15 6.82
CA TRP A 109 10.01 -35.81 5.71
C TRP A 109 9.24 -35.24 4.53
N VAL A 110 9.98 -34.55 3.67
CA VAL A 110 9.51 -34.08 2.36
C VAL A 110 10.52 -34.38 1.28
N ARG A 111 10.05 -34.41 0.03
CA ARG A 111 10.90 -34.43 -1.16
C ARG A 111 10.19 -33.84 -2.37
N GLY A 112 10.96 -33.20 -3.26
CA GLY A 112 10.47 -32.49 -4.43
C GLY A 112 9.79 -33.39 -5.46
N GLY A 113 10.37 -34.56 -5.71
CA GLY A 113 9.81 -35.66 -6.48
C GLY A 113 10.15 -37.04 -5.90
N ASP A 114 9.48 -38.06 -6.41
CA ASP A 114 9.62 -39.47 -6.02
C ASP A 114 11.02 -40.08 -6.23
N ASN A 115 11.86 -39.42 -7.05
CA ASN A 115 13.25 -39.81 -7.28
C ASN A 115 14.26 -39.01 -6.43
N ASP A 116 13.80 -38.00 -5.69
CA ASP A 116 14.66 -37.19 -4.83
C ASP A 116 14.89 -37.87 -3.47
N ASN A 117 15.99 -37.48 -2.82
CA ASN A 117 16.30 -37.91 -1.45
C ASN A 117 15.31 -37.27 -0.46
N TRP A 118 14.88 -38.05 0.54
CA TRP A 118 14.08 -37.53 1.65
C TRP A 118 14.84 -36.50 2.48
N ILE A 119 14.16 -35.43 2.86
CA ILE A 119 14.66 -34.38 3.74
C ILE A 119 13.82 -34.40 5.01
N GLY A 120 14.44 -34.62 6.17
CA GLY A 120 13.74 -34.59 7.46
C GLY A 120 13.38 -33.16 7.83
N ILE A 121 12.12 -32.93 8.21
CA ILE A 121 11.59 -31.60 8.51
C ILE A 121 11.09 -31.47 9.95
N TYR A 122 10.83 -32.58 10.63
CA TYR A 122 10.35 -32.58 12.00
C TYR A 122 10.70 -33.90 12.69
N ASP A 123 11.31 -33.83 13.88
CA ASP A 123 11.62 -34.99 14.72
C ASP A 123 10.43 -35.23 15.67
N LEU A 124 9.72 -36.34 15.50
CA LEU A 124 8.48 -36.62 16.25
C LEU A 124 8.80 -37.01 17.68
N TYR A 125 9.81 -37.86 17.90
CA TYR A 125 10.21 -38.30 19.22
C TYR A 125 10.74 -37.14 20.08
N ALA A 126 11.60 -36.28 19.53
CA ALA A 126 12.13 -35.13 20.26
C ALA A 126 11.03 -34.13 20.70
N ASN A 127 9.85 -34.19 20.07
CA ASN A 127 8.69 -33.35 20.37
C ASN A 127 7.48 -34.16 20.88
N ALA A 128 7.70 -35.40 21.32
CA ALA A 128 6.66 -36.33 21.72
C ALA A 128 5.79 -35.76 22.85
N SER A 129 4.48 -35.94 22.70
CA SER A 129 3.48 -35.49 23.66
C SER A 129 2.26 -36.41 23.64
N SER A 130 1.78 -36.76 24.83
CA SER A 130 0.53 -37.52 25.01
C SER A 130 -0.73 -36.70 24.72
N ASN A 131 -0.60 -35.39 24.53
CA ASN A 131 -1.63 -34.54 23.93
C ASN A 131 -1.22 -34.17 22.50
N TYR A 132 -2.19 -33.79 21.66
CA TYR A 132 -1.86 -33.29 20.32
C TYR A 132 -0.98 -32.05 20.37
N THR A 133 0.07 -32.07 19.55
CA THR A 133 0.95 -30.95 19.23
C THR A 133 0.63 -30.50 17.81
N ASN A 134 0.27 -29.22 17.65
CA ASN A 134 0.13 -28.60 16.33
C ASN A 134 1.51 -28.15 15.84
N VAL A 135 1.91 -28.65 14.68
CA VAL A 135 3.19 -28.38 14.02
C VAL A 135 2.95 -27.49 12.81
N GLY A 136 3.79 -26.46 12.65
CA GLY A 136 3.80 -25.57 11.50
C GLY A 136 3.42 -24.12 11.83
N PRO A 137 3.38 -23.25 10.79
CA PRO A 137 3.66 -23.58 9.39
C PRO A 137 5.15 -23.80 9.11
N VAL A 138 5.51 -24.94 8.51
CA VAL A 138 6.88 -25.28 8.09
C VAL A 138 7.08 -24.88 6.63
N ASN A 139 8.03 -23.99 6.32
CA ASN A 139 8.30 -23.53 4.94
C ASN A 139 8.98 -24.65 4.12
N ILE A 140 8.19 -25.39 3.34
CA ILE A 140 8.68 -26.52 2.53
C ILE A 140 9.47 -26.02 1.33
N SER A 141 9.08 -24.90 0.74
CA SER A 141 9.77 -24.28 -0.41
C SER A 141 11.25 -24.02 -0.11
N SER A 142 11.52 -23.38 1.04
CA SER A 142 12.88 -23.10 1.52
C SER A 142 13.67 -24.37 1.81
N ILE A 143 13.03 -25.39 2.39
CA ILE A 143 13.68 -26.66 2.70
C ILE A 143 14.09 -27.39 1.42
N LEU A 144 13.18 -27.47 0.43
CA LEU A 144 13.49 -28.08 -0.87
C LEU A 144 14.60 -27.33 -1.58
N SER A 145 14.50 -25.99 -1.68
CA SER A 145 15.50 -25.19 -2.38
C SER A 145 16.89 -25.28 -1.75
N ASN A 146 16.97 -25.28 -0.41
CA ASN A 146 18.23 -25.43 0.31
C ASN A 146 18.88 -26.80 0.12
N ASN A 147 18.10 -27.80 -0.29
CA ASN A 147 18.58 -29.15 -0.62
C ASN A 147 18.64 -29.42 -2.14
N GLY A 148 18.52 -28.37 -2.98
CA GLY A 148 18.61 -28.48 -4.43
C GLY A 148 17.43 -29.20 -5.09
N GLN A 149 16.28 -29.26 -4.41
CA GLN A 149 15.05 -29.87 -4.90
C GLN A 149 14.01 -28.81 -5.28
N SER A 150 12.98 -29.20 -6.02
CA SER A 150 11.87 -28.33 -6.42
C SER A 150 10.57 -29.13 -6.47
N PHE A 151 9.41 -28.46 -6.35
CA PHE A 151 8.12 -29.13 -6.49
C PHE A 151 7.97 -29.78 -7.86
N SER A 152 7.41 -30.98 -7.88
CA SER A 152 7.16 -31.75 -9.10
C SER A 152 5.74 -32.32 -9.13
N SER A 153 5.43 -33.11 -10.16
CA SER A 153 4.18 -33.87 -10.23
C SER A 153 4.07 -35.03 -9.24
N THR A 154 5.18 -35.36 -8.55
CA THR A 154 5.30 -36.45 -7.58
C THR A 154 5.90 -35.93 -6.26
N PHE A 155 5.59 -34.69 -5.88
CA PHE A 155 5.97 -34.15 -4.57
C PHE A 155 5.36 -34.99 -3.45
N GLN A 156 6.14 -35.26 -2.40
CA GLN A 156 5.69 -36.13 -1.31
C GLN A 156 6.00 -35.58 0.08
N VAL A 157 5.09 -35.86 1.01
CA VAL A 157 5.26 -35.71 2.46
C VAL A 157 5.11 -37.09 3.09
N ARG A 158 6.02 -37.47 3.98
CA ARG A 158 6.01 -38.76 4.68
C ARG A 158 5.94 -38.55 6.17
N PHE A 159 4.94 -39.15 6.79
CA PHE A 159 4.81 -39.31 8.23
C PHE A 159 5.27 -40.72 8.57
N GLY A 160 6.40 -40.85 9.26
CA GLY A 160 6.95 -42.16 9.60
C GLY A 160 6.93 -42.43 11.09
N GLN A 161 6.96 -43.72 11.39
CA GLN A 161 6.91 -44.28 12.73
C GLN A 161 7.64 -45.63 12.68
N GLU A 162 8.50 -45.95 13.64
CA GLU A 162 9.11 -47.29 13.75
C GLU A 162 8.93 -47.90 15.13
N ASP A 163 8.24 -49.03 15.21
CA ASP A 163 7.89 -49.66 16.50
C ASP A 163 7.61 -51.15 16.37
N ASN A 164 7.50 -51.81 17.52
CA ASN A 164 7.19 -53.20 17.70
C ASN A 164 5.96 -53.49 18.58
N PHE A 165 5.17 -52.50 19.00
CA PHE A 165 4.00 -52.67 19.86
C PHE A 165 2.68 -52.07 19.28
N PRO A 166 1.51 -52.47 19.83
CA PRO A 166 0.22 -51.91 19.44
C PRO A 166 -0.10 -50.60 20.17
N LEU A 167 -1.00 -49.79 19.57
CA LEU A 167 -1.42 -48.45 20.03
C LEU A 167 -1.76 -48.26 21.50
N ASN A 168 -2.13 -49.33 22.22
CA ASN A 168 -2.42 -49.22 23.65
C ASN A 168 -1.16 -48.97 24.49
N SER A 169 0.04 -49.06 23.91
CA SER A 169 1.29 -48.61 24.53
C SER A 169 2.11 -47.70 23.63
N ASP A 170 2.09 -47.88 22.30
CA ASP A 170 3.06 -47.25 21.39
C ASP A 170 2.44 -46.97 20.02
N GLY A 171 2.78 -45.83 19.42
CA GLY A 171 2.31 -45.39 18.11
C GLY A 171 2.28 -43.86 17.96
N PHE A 172 2.09 -43.38 16.72
CA PHE A 172 1.79 -41.98 16.44
C PHE A 172 0.43 -41.83 15.76
N SER A 173 -0.36 -40.85 16.21
CA SER A 173 -1.52 -40.35 15.45
C SER A 173 -1.17 -39.02 14.79
N PHE A 174 -1.60 -38.84 13.54
CA PHE A 174 -1.52 -37.62 12.75
C PHE A 174 -2.92 -37.16 12.36
N ASP A 175 -3.13 -35.85 12.36
CA ASP A 175 -4.43 -35.23 12.06
C ASP A 175 -4.21 -33.82 11.46
N ASP A 176 -5.26 -33.21 10.90
CA ASP A 176 -5.28 -31.83 10.41
C ASP A 176 -4.13 -31.44 9.46
N VAL A 177 -3.78 -32.32 8.52
CA VAL A 177 -2.69 -32.09 7.57
C VAL A 177 -3.11 -31.01 6.56
N THR A 178 -2.33 -29.93 6.48
CA THR A 178 -2.59 -28.81 5.57
C THR A 178 -1.36 -28.44 4.75
N ILE A 179 -1.53 -28.29 3.44
CA ILE A 179 -0.57 -27.68 2.52
C ILE A 179 -1.20 -26.40 1.96
N GLN A 180 -0.49 -25.27 2.05
CA GLN A 180 -1.01 -23.99 1.57
C GLN A 180 0.11 -23.08 1.06
N GLU A 181 -0.24 -22.11 0.23
CA GLU A 181 0.66 -21.00 -0.12
C GLU A 181 0.85 -20.07 1.09
N ALA A 182 1.88 -19.21 1.05
CA ALA A 182 2.03 -18.11 1.99
C ALA A 182 0.73 -17.30 2.02
N GLY A 183 0.18 -17.14 3.23
CA GLY A 183 -0.90 -16.19 3.45
C GLY A 183 -0.37 -14.75 3.39
N CYS A 184 -1.19 -13.83 2.91
CA CYS A 184 -1.01 -12.39 3.11
C CYS A 184 -1.18 -12.08 4.61
N THR A 185 -0.08 -11.93 5.35
CA THR A 185 -0.10 -11.67 6.80
C THR A 185 0.44 -10.30 7.18
N THR A 186 1.25 -9.70 6.31
CA THR A 186 1.90 -8.41 6.55
C THR A 186 1.41 -7.40 5.53
N ASP A 187 0.87 -6.28 6.01
CA ASP A 187 0.40 -5.20 5.15
C ASP A 187 1.56 -4.40 4.54
N PRO A 188 1.35 -3.72 3.38
CA PRO A 188 2.37 -2.87 2.79
C PRO A 188 2.85 -1.78 3.74
N GLN A 189 4.15 -1.54 3.78
CA GLN A 189 4.76 -0.56 4.68
C GLN A 189 5.32 0.65 3.94
N ASN A 190 5.67 1.70 4.69
CA ASN A 190 6.35 2.90 4.16
C ASN A 190 5.62 3.54 2.96
N LEU A 191 4.28 3.60 3.02
CA LEU A 191 3.50 4.26 1.99
C LEU A 191 3.92 5.73 1.88
N THR A 192 4.21 6.19 0.68
CA THR A 192 4.59 7.58 0.39
C THR A 192 3.97 8.06 -0.91
N ALA A 193 3.73 9.37 -0.98
CA ALA A 193 3.38 10.07 -2.21
C ALA A 193 4.56 10.93 -2.67
N SER A 194 4.82 10.96 -3.97
CA SER A 194 5.88 11.75 -4.60
C SER A 194 5.50 12.14 -6.04
N ASN A 195 6.32 12.99 -6.67
CA ASN A 195 6.09 13.48 -8.06
C ASN A 195 4.64 13.95 -8.27
N VAL A 196 4.11 14.68 -7.29
CA VAL A 196 2.75 15.19 -7.35
C VAL A 196 2.69 16.35 -8.34
N THR A 197 1.64 16.36 -9.15
CA THR A 197 1.29 17.46 -10.06
C THR A 197 -0.16 17.88 -9.78
N ASP A 198 -0.66 18.80 -10.59
CA ASP A 198 -2.08 19.20 -10.61
C ASP A 198 -3.05 18.04 -10.92
N THR A 199 -2.62 17.08 -11.74
CA THR A 199 -3.48 16.00 -12.24
C THR A 199 -2.97 14.59 -11.93
N SER A 200 -1.86 14.46 -11.19
CA SER A 200 -1.24 13.16 -10.92
C SER A 200 -0.43 13.10 -9.62
N GLY A 201 -0.10 11.87 -9.18
CA GLY A 201 0.78 11.62 -8.05
C GLY A 201 1.25 10.17 -8.00
N SER A 202 2.53 9.96 -7.73
CA SER A 202 3.14 8.64 -7.59
C SER A 202 3.05 8.14 -6.16
N ILE A 203 2.42 6.98 -5.99
CA ILE A 203 2.31 6.28 -4.70
C ILE A 203 3.31 5.14 -4.70
N ASN A 204 4.11 5.04 -3.64
CA ASN A 204 5.15 4.03 -3.48
C ASN A 204 4.99 3.35 -2.12
N TRP A 205 5.34 2.07 -2.02
CA TRP A 205 5.32 1.31 -0.76
C TRP A 205 6.43 0.27 -0.74
N THR A 206 6.70 -0.29 0.43
CA THR A 206 7.49 -1.51 0.61
C THR A 206 6.53 -2.69 0.73
N PRO A 207 6.68 -3.77 -0.07
CA PRO A 207 5.92 -4.99 0.11
C PRO A 207 5.99 -5.49 1.55
N GLY A 208 4.85 -5.93 2.09
CA GLY A 208 4.74 -6.52 3.41
C GLY A 208 5.23 -7.97 3.42
N ASP A 209 4.73 -8.78 2.48
CA ASP A 209 5.14 -10.17 2.31
C ASP A 209 5.99 -10.33 1.02
N THR A 210 7.06 -11.13 1.10
CA THR A 210 7.97 -11.37 -0.03
C THR A 210 7.35 -12.18 -1.17
N ALA A 211 6.23 -12.84 -0.90
CA ALA A 211 5.49 -13.64 -1.87
C ALA A 211 4.54 -12.79 -2.76
N SER A 212 4.25 -11.55 -2.38
CA SER A 212 3.31 -10.70 -3.08
C SER A 212 3.94 -10.03 -4.30
N ASN A 213 3.30 -10.18 -5.45
CA ASN A 213 3.62 -9.46 -6.69
C ASN A 213 2.44 -8.66 -7.24
N SER A 214 1.37 -8.51 -6.45
CA SER A 214 0.18 -7.76 -6.84
C SER A 214 -0.40 -6.99 -5.65
N TRP A 215 -0.83 -5.75 -5.93
CA TRP A 215 -1.41 -4.85 -4.93
C TRP A 215 -2.68 -4.23 -5.46
N GLN A 216 -3.65 -4.02 -4.58
CA GLN A 216 -4.82 -3.21 -4.84
C GLN A 216 -4.72 -1.87 -4.14
N ILE A 217 -4.96 -0.81 -4.90
CA ILE A 217 -4.97 0.56 -4.44
C ILE A 217 -6.41 1.03 -4.41
N ALA A 218 -6.81 1.65 -3.29
CA ALA A 218 -8.07 2.34 -3.14
C ALA A 218 -7.81 3.81 -2.83
N TYR A 219 -8.34 4.71 -3.65
CA TYR A 219 -8.10 6.15 -3.50
C TYR A 219 -9.33 7.00 -3.82
N GLY A 220 -9.37 8.20 -3.25
CA GLY A 220 -10.45 9.16 -3.45
C GLY A 220 -10.15 10.48 -2.75
N THR A 221 -11.01 11.48 -2.96
CA THR A 221 -10.88 12.78 -2.27
C THR A 221 -11.01 12.60 -0.76
N SER A 222 -10.43 13.52 0.01
CA SER A 222 -10.48 13.53 1.47
C SER A 222 -11.91 13.32 2.00
N GLY A 223 -12.06 12.41 2.96
CA GLY A 223 -13.37 12.02 3.52
C GLY A 223 -14.10 10.88 2.79
N PHE A 224 -13.53 10.26 1.74
CA PHE A 224 -14.16 9.10 1.12
C PHE A 224 -14.16 7.87 2.04
N ALA A 225 -15.26 7.11 2.03
CA ALA A 225 -15.35 5.83 2.72
C ALA A 225 -14.70 4.72 1.86
N LEU A 226 -13.91 3.84 2.49
CA LEU A 226 -13.36 2.64 1.85
C LEU A 226 -14.49 1.82 1.20
N GLY A 227 -14.53 1.77 -0.14
CA GLY A 227 -15.61 1.16 -0.92
C GLY A 227 -16.28 2.09 -1.93
N ASN A 228 -16.23 3.41 -1.70
CA ASN A 228 -16.80 4.42 -2.60
C ASN A 228 -15.75 5.16 -3.46
N GLY A 229 -14.46 4.92 -3.20
CA GLY A 229 -13.35 5.45 -3.99
C GLY A 229 -13.06 4.63 -5.25
N THR A 230 -12.10 5.09 -6.04
CA THR A 230 -11.58 4.35 -7.20
C THR A 230 -10.69 3.21 -6.74
N ARG A 231 -10.75 2.08 -7.45
CA ARG A 231 -9.88 0.92 -7.21
C ARG A 231 -9.09 0.58 -8.45
N THR A 232 -7.82 0.28 -8.27
CA THR A 232 -6.95 -0.25 -9.32
C THR A 232 -6.05 -1.34 -8.75
N THR A 233 -5.57 -2.23 -9.61
CA THR A 233 -4.66 -3.31 -9.26
C THR A 233 -3.41 -3.19 -10.10
N VAL A 234 -2.25 -3.33 -9.47
CA VAL A 234 -0.93 -3.23 -10.12
C VAL A 234 -0.07 -4.43 -9.74
N SER A 235 1.01 -4.62 -10.50
CA SER A 235 2.00 -5.68 -10.28
C SER A 235 3.41 -5.12 -9.97
N SER A 236 3.46 -3.90 -9.45
CA SER A 236 4.67 -3.18 -9.03
C SER A 236 4.43 -2.54 -7.67
N ASP A 237 5.49 -2.30 -6.92
CA ASP A 237 5.51 -1.63 -5.61
C ASP A 237 5.30 -0.10 -5.67
N SER A 238 4.81 0.38 -6.82
CA SER A 238 4.46 1.76 -7.07
C SER A 238 3.36 1.88 -8.13
N VAL A 239 2.61 2.99 -8.08
CA VAL A 239 1.62 3.37 -9.09
C VAL A 239 1.60 4.88 -9.28
N ASN A 240 1.50 5.33 -10.53
CA ASN A 240 1.21 6.74 -10.84
C ASN A 240 -0.30 6.92 -11.03
N LEU A 241 -0.97 7.58 -10.08
CA LEU A 241 -2.37 7.94 -10.19
C LEU A 241 -2.50 9.14 -11.12
N THR A 242 -3.44 9.10 -12.07
CA THR A 242 -3.65 10.15 -13.07
C THR A 242 -5.13 10.53 -13.17
N GLY A 243 -5.41 11.68 -13.80
CA GLY A 243 -6.77 12.18 -13.94
C GLY A 243 -7.36 12.68 -12.61
N LEU A 244 -6.50 13.16 -11.73
CA LEU A 244 -6.88 13.78 -10.47
C LEU A 244 -7.35 15.22 -10.70
N MET A 245 -8.16 15.74 -9.79
CA MET A 245 -8.51 17.17 -9.76
C MET A 245 -7.37 17.95 -9.12
N ASP A 246 -7.14 19.16 -9.60
CA ASP A 246 -6.15 20.09 -9.08
C ASP A 246 -6.60 20.67 -7.73
N ASP A 247 -5.63 21.19 -6.96
CA ASP A 247 -5.84 21.77 -5.62
C ASP A 247 -6.78 20.91 -4.74
N THR A 248 -6.60 19.60 -4.78
CA THR A 248 -7.51 18.62 -4.15
C THR A 248 -6.73 17.64 -3.28
N GLU A 249 -7.17 17.47 -2.03
CA GLU A 249 -6.59 16.47 -1.13
C GLU A 249 -7.13 15.07 -1.47
N TYR A 250 -6.23 14.13 -1.74
CA TYR A 250 -6.51 12.73 -1.95
C TYR A 250 -6.02 11.87 -0.79
N VAL A 251 -6.78 10.83 -0.48
CA VAL A 251 -6.44 9.79 0.48
C VAL A 251 -6.24 8.48 -0.26
N VAL A 252 -5.21 7.73 0.11
CA VAL A 252 -4.83 6.47 -0.54
C VAL A 252 -4.61 5.36 0.48
N TYR A 253 -5.09 4.18 0.13
CA TYR A 253 -4.85 2.93 0.83
C TYR A 253 -4.29 1.90 -0.15
N VAL A 254 -3.44 1.00 0.35
CA VAL A 254 -2.83 -0.08 -0.43
C VAL A 254 -2.98 -1.39 0.34
N ARG A 255 -3.31 -2.50 -0.34
CA ARG A 255 -3.28 -3.85 0.24
C ARG A 255 -2.64 -4.85 -0.71
N GLU A 256 -2.08 -5.93 -0.16
CA GLU A 256 -1.50 -7.00 -0.96
C GLU A 256 -2.57 -7.98 -1.45
N ILE A 257 -2.28 -8.62 -2.58
CA ILE A 257 -3.03 -9.75 -3.12
C ILE A 257 -2.04 -10.90 -3.28
N CYS A 258 -2.15 -11.91 -2.42
CA CYS A 258 -1.34 -13.13 -2.46
C CYS A 258 -2.06 -14.27 -3.20
N GLY A 259 -3.39 -14.19 -3.34
CA GLY A 259 -4.19 -15.22 -4.01
C GLY A 259 -5.63 -14.77 -4.27
N SER A 260 -6.44 -15.65 -4.88
CA SER A 260 -7.79 -15.30 -5.37
C SER A 260 -8.76 -14.80 -4.29
N ASN A 261 -8.53 -15.15 -3.03
CA ASN A 261 -9.29 -14.64 -1.87
C ASN A 261 -8.37 -14.33 -0.70
N ASP A 262 -7.08 -14.13 -0.97
CA ASP A 262 -6.08 -13.88 0.06
C ASP A 262 -5.48 -12.50 -0.16
N THR A 263 -5.89 -11.59 0.71
CA THR A 263 -5.51 -10.18 0.67
C THR A 263 -5.28 -9.70 2.08
N THR A 264 -4.29 -8.83 2.28
CA THR A 264 -4.13 -8.15 3.57
C THR A 264 -5.29 -7.19 3.82
N VAL A 265 -5.37 -6.70 5.05
CA VAL A 265 -6.07 -5.44 5.31
C VAL A 265 -5.40 -4.29 4.54
N PHE A 266 -6.14 -3.20 4.32
CA PHE A 266 -5.59 -2.00 3.72
C PHE A 266 -4.62 -1.30 4.68
N ALA A 267 -3.38 -1.11 4.23
CA ALA A 267 -2.41 -0.20 4.83
C ALA A 267 -2.74 1.25 4.46
N GLY A 268 -2.33 2.17 5.33
CA GLY A 268 -2.65 3.60 5.25
C GLY A 268 -3.70 4.02 6.28
N PRO A 269 -4.36 5.19 6.10
CA PRO A 269 -4.23 6.05 4.93
C PRO A 269 -2.91 6.82 4.89
N ILE A 270 -2.47 7.14 3.67
CA ILE A 270 -1.66 8.34 3.43
C ILE A 270 -2.51 9.38 2.70
N SER A 271 -2.16 10.66 2.84
CA SER A 271 -2.77 11.73 2.05
C SER A 271 -1.72 12.55 1.30
N PHE A 272 -2.15 13.13 0.18
CA PHE A 272 -1.37 14.11 -0.58
C PHE A 272 -2.33 15.13 -1.21
N MET A 273 -1.80 16.33 -1.49
CA MET A 273 -2.53 17.42 -2.11
C MET A 273 -1.99 17.59 -3.53
N THR A 274 -2.86 17.56 -4.54
CA THR A 274 -2.47 17.94 -5.91
C THR A 274 -2.16 19.43 -5.97
N ASP A 275 -1.24 19.80 -6.85
CA ASP A 275 -0.91 21.21 -7.08
C ASP A 275 -2.11 21.95 -7.71
N PRO A 276 -2.21 23.29 -7.60
CA PRO A 276 -3.15 24.05 -8.41
C PRO A 276 -2.75 23.99 -9.89
N SER A 277 -3.73 23.96 -10.81
CA SER A 277 -3.46 24.05 -12.25
C SER A 277 -2.71 25.33 -12.62
N CYS A 278 -3.00 26.42 -11.90
CA CYS A 278 -2.45 27.74 -12.14
C CYS A 278 -1.98 28.38 -10.82
N PHE A 279 -0.66 28.45 -10.65
CA PHE A 279 -0.04 29.07 -9.48
C PHE A 279 -0.21 30.59 -9.48
N ALA A 280 -0.52 31.17 -8.32
CA ALA A 280 -0.60 32.63 -8.19
C ALA A 280 0.77 33.29 -8.34
N PRO A 281 0.86 34.52 -8.90
CA PRO A 281 2.08 35.31 -8.83
C PRO A 281 2.52 35.54 -7.37
N SER A 282 3.73 36.01 -7.16
CA SER A 282 4.20 36.44 -5.83
C SER A 282 5.00 37.74 -5.91
N ASN A 283 5.37 38.32 -4.76
CA ASN A 283 6.19 39.54 -4.70
C ASN A 283 5.65 40.68 -5.59
N LEU A 284 4.35 40.98 -5.51
CA LEU A 284 3.74 42.11 -6.19
C LEU A 284 4.33 43.42 -5.62
N THR A 285 4.93 44.25 -6.47
CA THR A 285 5.57 45.52 -6.09
C THR A 285 5.18 46.65 -7.04
N ALA A 286 5.31 47.89 -6.55
CA ALA A 286 5.06 49.13 -7.29
C ALA A 286 6.27 50.05 -7.15
N PHE A 287 6.69 50.67 -8.25
CA PHE A 287 7.84 51.58 -8.32
C PHE A 287 7.68 52.59 -9.47
N ASN A 288 8.61 53.54 -9.60
CA ASN A 288 8.57 54.61 -10.61
C ASN A 288 7.24 55.40 -10.64
N LEU A 289 6.69 55.71 -9.46
CA LEU A 289 5.41 56.42 -9.36
C LEU A 289 5.52 57.83 -9.95
N THR A 290 4.60 58.17 -10.84
CA THR A 290 4.40 59.51 -11.39
C THR A 290 3.05 60.07 -10.92
N THR A 291 2.69 61.23 -11.46
CA THR A 291 1.42 61.89 -11.20
C THR A 291 0.22 61.15 -11.78
N ASP A 292 0.46 60.27 -12.74
CA ASP A 292 -0.58 59.64 -13.56
C ASP A 292 -0.24 58.19 -13.95
N SER A 293 0.86 57.63 -13.42
CA SER A 293 1.27 56.27 -13.71
C SER A 293 2.11 55.62 -12.60
N VAL A 294 2.21 54.30 -12.66
CA VAL A 294 3.10 53.48 -11.81
C VAL A 294 3.59 52.26 -12.59
N ASP A 295 4.81 51.81 -12.33
CA ASP A 295 5.26 50.49 -12.78
C ASP A 295 4.94 49.46 -11.71
N VAL A 296 4.19 48.42 -12.08
CA VAL A 296 3.91 47.26 -11.23
C VAL A 296 4.67 46.04 -11.74
N SER A 297 5.23 45.24 -10.84
CA SER A 297 5.90 43.99 -11.18
C SER A 297 5.60 42.90 -10.19
N TRP A 298 5.80 41.65 -10.60
CA TRP A 298 5.59 40.47 -9.78
C TRP A 298 6.58 39.36 -10.16
N THR A 299 6.73 38.37 -9.29
CA THR A 299 7.36 37.09 -9.61
C THR A 299 6.32 36.18 -10.23
N VAL A 300 6.65 35.59 -11.39
CA VAL A 300 5.76 34.69 -12.13
C VAL A 300 5.45 33.45 -11.29
N GLY A 301 4.17 33.09 -11.18
CA GLY A 301 3.72 31.95 -10.37
C GLY A 301 4.10 30.60 -10.97
N GLN A 302 4.00 30.48 -12.29
CA GLN A 302 4.36 29.28 -13.04
C GLN A 302 5.27 29.67 -14.21
N SER A 303 6.44 29.02 -14.32
CA SER A 303 7.50 29.44 -15.26
C SER A 303 7.12 29.40 -16.76
N ALA A 304 6.00 28.77 -17.12
CA ALA A 304 5.47 28.73 -18.49
C ALA A 304 4.42 29.81 -18.80
N SER A 305 3.91 30.54 -17.80
CA SER A 305 2.89 31.56 -18.00
C SER A 305 3.46 32.81 -18.67
N THR A 306 2.68 33.39 -19.60
CA THR A 306 3.09 34.57 -20.38
C THR A 306 2.04 35.69 -20.41
N GLU A 307 0.89 35.47 -19.76
CA GLU A 307 -0.21 36.43 -19.69
C GLU A 307 -0.70 36.59 -18.24
N TRP A 308 -1.00 37.83 -17.87
CA TRP A 308 -1.49 38.20 -16.55
C TRP A 308 -2.72 39.08 -16.68
N GLN A 309 -3.60 38.98 -15.68
CA GLN A 309 -4.69 39.94 -15.51
C GLN A 309 -4.38 40.86 -14.34
N ILE A 310 -4.53 42.17 -14.56
CA ILE A 310 -4.42 43.19 -13.52
C ILE A 310 -5.80 43.77 -13.28
N ALA A 311 -6.17 43.94 -12.01
CA ALA A 311 -7.35 44.66 -11.58
C ALA A 311 -6.93 45.82 -10.68
N TYR A 312 -7.36 47.04 -10.98
CA TYR A 312 -7.03 48.22 -10.20
C TYR A 312 -8.16 49.25 -10.17
N ASP A 313 -8.24 49.98 -9.07
CA ASP A 313 -9.11 51.15 -8.88
C ASP A 313 -8.65 51.92 -7.62
N THR A 314 -9.33 53.02 -7.31
CA THR A 314 -9.14 53.74 -6.04
C THR A 314 -9.18 52.80 -4.84
N SER A 315 -8.36 53.06 -3.83
CA SER A 315 -8.17 52.15 -2.70
C SER A 315 -9.49 51.85 -1.98
N GLY A 316 -9.65 50.59 -1.55
CA GLY A 316 -10.87 50.08 -0.94
C GLY A 316 -11.92 49.59 -1.92
N PHE A 317 -11.63 49.52 -3.22
CA PHE A 317 -12.56 48.94 -4.19
C PHE A 317 -12.76 47.44 -3.98
N ALA A 318 -13.98 46.95 -4.24
CA ALA A 318 -14.26 45.52 -4.24
C ALA A 318 -13.78 44.87 -5.54
N LEU A 319 -12.98 43.79 -5.42
CA LEU A 319 -12.56 42.95 -6.55
C LEU A 319 -13.77 42.54 -7.40
N GLY A 320 -13.81 43.00 -8.66
CA GLY A 320 -14.99 42.89 -9.53
C GLY A 320 -15.47 44.21 -10.11
N ASN A 321 -15.29 45.30 -9.37
CA ASN A 321 -15.80 46.63 -9.75
C ASN A 321 -14.74 47.55 -10.37
N GLY A 322 -13.44 47.23 -10.20
CA GLY A 322 -12.34 48.01 -10.75
C GLY A 322 -12.06 47.77 -12.24
N THR A 323 -11.11 48.54 -12.78
CA THR A 323 -10.63 48.39 -14.16
C THR A 323 -9.85 47.08 -14.28
N ARG A 324 -10.08 46.33 -15.37
CA ARG A 324 -9.38 45.08 -15.67
C ARG A 324 -8.65 45.15 -17.00
N ILE A 325 -7.41 44.71 -16.99
CA ILE A 325 -6.57 44.64 -18.19
C ILE A 325 -5.86 43.30 -18.25
N ILE A 326 -5.57 42.86 -19.48
CA ILE A 326 -4.73 41.70 -19.76
C ILE A 326 -3.41 42.21 -20.32
N THR A 327 -2.31 41.65 -19.87
CA THR A 327 -0.97 42.05 -20.31
C THR A 327 -0.05 40.84 -20.43
N SER A 328 0.92 40.94 -21.33
CA SER A 328 2.04 39.99 -21.46
C SER A 328 3.38 40.64 -21.07
N SER A 329 3.33 41.76 -20.32
CA SER A 329 4.51 42.50 -19.86
C SER A 329 4.59 42.51 -18.34
N ASN A 330 5.78 42.24 -17.83
CA ASN A 330 6.14 42.30 -16.42
C ASN A 330 7.61 42.79 -16.32
N PRO A 331 7.88 44.02 -15.83
CA PRO A 331 6.93 44.98 -15.26
C PRO A 331 5.89 45.52 -16.25
N TYR A 332 4.77 46.00 -15.73
CA TYR A 332 3.71 46.67 -16.49
C TYR A 332 3.53 48.12 -16.00
N ASN A 333 3.48 49.06 -16.95
CA ASN A 333 3.20 50.46 -16.65
C ASN A 333 1.68 50.70 -16.65
N LEU A 334 1.10 50.94 -15.48
CA LEU A 334 -0.29 51.38 -15.31
C LEU A 334 -0.33 52.90 -15.48
N ALA A 335 -0.87 53.38 -16.60
CA ALA A 335 -0.97 54.80 -16.92
C ALA A 335 -2.41 55.32 -16.93
N GLY A 336 -2.56 56.65 -16.96
CA GLY A 336 -3.87 57.32 -16.99
C GLY A 336 -4.58 57.37 -15.63
N LEU A 337 -3.80 57.31 -14.54
CA LEU A 337 -4.28 57.44 -13.18
C LEU A 337 -4.52 58.91 -12.82
N ASN A 338 -5.37 59.16 -11.85
CA ASN A 338 -5.55 60.49 -11.28
C ASN A 338 -4.37 60.79 -10.34
N SER A 339 -3.92 62.03 -10.33
CA SER A 339 -2.89 62.50 -9.39
C SER A 339 -3.42 62.58 -7.96
N ASP A 340 -2.53 62.50 -6.97
CA ASP A 340 -2.89 62.56 -5.54
C ASP A 340 -4.01 61.58 -5.16
N THR A 341 -3.96 60.38 -5.71
CA THR A 341 -5.01 59.38 -5.54
C THR A 341 -4.39 58.07 -5.11
N GLU A 342 -4.93 57.47 -4.05
CA GLU A 342 -4.55 56.16 -3.56
C GLU A 342 -5.29 55.08 -4.36
N TYR A 343 -4.56 54.08 -4.82
CA TYR A 343 -5.05 52.96 -5.63
C TYR A 343 -4.68 51.63 -4.98
N ASP A 344 -5.56 50.65 -5.14
CA ASP A 344 -5.24 49.24 -4.90
C ASP A 344 -5.06 48.54 -6.26
N VAL A 345 -4.05 47.69 -6.35
CA VAL A 345 -3.83 46.81 -7.51
C VAL A 345 -3.76 45.35 -7.09
N TYR A 346 -4.35 44.50 -7.92
CA TYR A 346 -4.31 43.05 -7.81
C TYR A 346 -3.82 42.46 -9.12
N VAL A 347 -3.09 41.34 -9.05
CA VAL A 347 -2.59 40.62 -10.21
C VAL A 347 -2.91 39.13 -10.07
N ARG A 348 -3.24 38.47 -11.18
CA ARG A 348 -3.31 37.00 -11.27
C ARG A 348 -2.70 36.49 -12.57
N GLU A 349 -2.25 35.25 -12.56
CA GLU A 349 -1.80 34.52 -13.76
C GLU A 349 -3.01 34.15 -14.63
N ILE A 350 -2.80 34.12 -15.94
CA ILE A 350 -3.67 33.46 -16.92
C ILE A 350 -2.87 32.29 -17.51
N CYS A 351 -3.15 31.08 -17.04
CA CYS A 351 -2.48 29.87 -17.49
C CYS A 351 -3.17 29.25 -18.72
N GLY A 352 -4.44 29.60 -18.98
CA GLY A 352 -5.17 29.21 -20.18
C GLY A 352 -6.54 29.88 -20.32
N PRO A 353 -7.30 29.59 -21.41
CA PRO A 353 -8.57 30.27 -21.75
C PRO A 353 -9.68 30.23 -20.69
N SER A 354 -9.55 29.44 -19.63
CA SER A 354 -10.44 29.42 -18.47
C SER A 354 -9.70 29.02 -17.19
N ASP A 355 -8.38 29.12 -17.20
CA ASP A 355 -7.51 28.70 -16.12
C ASP A 355 -6.73 29.91 -15.63
N THR A 356 -7.09 30.36 -14.43
CA THR A 356 -6.53 31.57 -13.81
C THR A 356 -6.27 31.28 -12.36
N SER A 357 -5.16 31.79 -11.84
CA SER A 357 -4.85 31.67 -10.43
C SER A 357 -5.70 32.60 -9.57
N SER A 358 -5.57 32.42 -8.25
CA SER A 358 -6.10 33.36 -7.27
C SER A 358 -5.47 34.75 -7.42
N TRP A 359 -6.24 35.79 -7.09
CA TRP A 359 -5.72 37.17 -7.08
C TRP A 359 -4.70 37.38 -5.96
N VAL A 360 -3.61 38.06 -6.29
CA VAL A 360 -2.58 38.53 -5.36
C VAL A 360 -2.78 40.02 -5.15
N GLY A 361 -2.89 40.46 -3.90
CA GLY A 361 -3.13 41.84 -3.50
C GLY A 361 -4.09 41.95 -2.30
N PRO A 362 -4.54 43.17 -1.95
CA PRO A 362 -4.20 44.43 -2.62
C PRO A 362 -2.74 44.82 -2.37
N LEU A 363 -2.09 45.36 -3.40
CA LEU A 363 -0.94 46.26 -3.23
C LEU A 363 -1.46 47.70 -3.32
N THR A 364 -1.29 48.47 -2.25
CA THR A 364 -1.74 49.86 -2.19
C THR A 364 -0.59 50.82 -2.52
N PHE A 365 -0.86 51.82 -3.34
CA PHE A 365 0.10 52.88 -3.69
C PHE A 365 -0.62 54.21 -3.96
N SER A 366 0.11 55.33 -3.89
CA SER A 366 -0.45 56.67 -4.17
C SER A 366 0.33 57.36 -5.28
N THR A 367 -0.39 57.88 -6.29
CA THR A 367 0.22 58.71 -7.34
C THR A 367 0.77 60.01 -6.75
N THR A 368 1.78 60.58 -7.40
CA THR A 368 2.44 61.79 -6.88
C THR A 368 1.66 63.06 -7.18
N CYS A 369 1.97 64.14 -6.47
CA CYS A 369 1.37 65.44 -6.71
C CYS A 369 1.73 65.99 -8.08
N PRO A 370 0.79 66.65 -8.80
CA PRO A 370 1.10 67.37 -10.01
C PRO A 370 2.15 68.46 -9.74
N VAL A 371 2.91 68.83 -10.78
CA VAL A 371 3.88 69.92 -10.66
C VAL A 371 3.13 71.22 -10.29
N PRO A 372 3.59 71.95 -9.25
CA PRO A 372 3.02 73.23 -8.84
C PRO A 372 2.89 74.21 -10.02
N SER A 373 1.70 74.79 -10.23
CA SER A 373 1.50 75.82 -11.26
C SER A 373 2.01 77.20 -10.82
N GLN A 374 2.21 78.12 -11.78
CA GLN A 374 2.68 79.47 -11.45
C GLN A 374 1.71 80.19 -10.50
N ILE A 375 2.22 80.58 -9.34
CA ILE A 375 1.47 81.32 -8.32
C ILE A 375 1.50 82.83 -8.65
N THR A 376 0.35 83.50 -8.47
CA THR A 376 0.27 84.97 -8.53
C THR A 376 0.27 85.53 -7.10
N LEU A 377 1.15 86.50 -6.81
CA LEU A 377 1.28 87.07 -5.47
C LEU A 377 0.28 88.22 -5.21
N PRO A 378 -0.19 88.41 -3.96
CA PRO A 378 0.12 87.61 -2.77
C PRO A 378 -0.62 86.27 -2.75
N TYR A 379 0.06 85.22 -2.30
CA TYR A 379 -0.53 83.89 -2.10
C TYR A 379 -0.85 83.67 -0.63
N SER A 380 -2.02 83.07 -0.37
CA SER A 380 -2.45 82.66 0.97
C SER A 380 -3.09 81.27 0.88
N GLU A 381 -2.62 80.35 1.71
CA GLU A 381 -3.20 79.03 1.94
C GLU A 381 -3.56 78.91 3.43
N GLY A 382 -4.79 78.51 3.70
CA GLY A 382 -5.34 78.38 5.06
C GLY A 382 -5.28 76.96 5.60
N PHE A 383 -4.99 75.96 4.74
CA PHE A 383 -4.98 74.54 5.09
C PHE A 383 -6.33 73.98 5.58
N GLU A 384 -7.43 74.72 5.39
CA GLU A 384 -8.77 74.32 5.85
C GLU A 384 -9.35 73.12 5.09
N SER A 385 -8.72 72.73 3.98
CA SER A 385 -9.04 71.49 3.24
C SER A 385 -8.23 70.27 3.70
N LEU A 386 -7.32 70.43 4.67
CA LEU A 386 -6.52 69.34 5.22
C LEU A 386 -7.27 68.60 6.33
N SER A 387 -7.11 67.29 6.33
CA SER A 387 -7.52 66.42 7.44
C SER A 387 -6.53 65.29 7.62
N GLY A 388 -6.18 64.96 8.87
CA GLY A 388 -5.32 63.82 9.19
C GLY A 388 -3.97 64.17 9.81
N THR A 389 -3.09 63.18 9.87
CA THR A 389 -1.74 63.28 10.44
C THR A 389 -0.70 63.05 9.34
N TYR A 390 0.21 63.99 9.16
CA TYR A 390 1.31 63.90 8.20
C TYR A 390 2.61 63.53 8.93
N LEU A 391 3.35 62.56 8.38
CA LEU A 391 4.66 62.16 8.87
C LEU A 391 5.76 62.89 8.09
N ASP A 392 6.97 62.92 8.66
CA ASP A 392 8.15 63.49 8.00
C ASP A 392 8.38 62.84 6.62
N GLY A 393 8.52 63.67 5.58
CA GLY A 393 8.65 63.25 4.18
C GLY A 393 7.35 63.08 3.39
N ALA A 394 6.17 63.30 3.98
CA ALA A 394 4.92 63.35 3.23
C ALA A 394 4.85 64.62 2.36
N ILE A 395 4.37 64.48 1.11
CA ILE A 395 4.10 65.60 0.21
C ILE A 395 2.59 65.83 0.19
N PHE A 396 2.15 67.06 0.40
CA PHE A 396 0.76 67.46 0.27
C PHE A 396 0.53 68.23 -1.04
N CYS A 397 -0.48 67.82 -1.81
CA CYS A 397 -0.86 68.52 -3.02
C CYS A 397 -1.83 69.66 -2.67
N GLY A 398 -1.30 70.87 -2.50
CA GLY A 398 -2.08 72.03 -2.10
C GLY A 398 -2.94 72.64 -3.22
N ALA A 399 -3.94 73.41 -2.80
CA ALA A 399 -4.79 74.14 -3.73
C ALA A 399 -4.00 75.26 -4.43
N ASN A 400 -4.43 75.63 -5.63
CA ASN A 400 -3.86 76.73 -6.42
C ASN A 400 -2.38 76.56 -6.82
N GLY A 401 -1.92 75.31 -6.95
CA GLY A 401 -0.62 75.02 -7.54
C GLY A 401 0.57 75.22 -6.62
N ALA A 402 0.43 74.92 -5.33
CA ALA A 402 1.53 74.76 -4.39
C ALA A 402 1.51 73.34 -3.82
N ASN A 403 2.66 72.65 -3.77
CA ASN A 403 2.80 71.41 -3.01
C ASN A 403 3.59 71.72 -1.73
N TRP A 404 3.21 71.12 -0.61
CA TRP A 404 3.76 71.38 0.72
C TRP A 404 4.50 70.18 1.29
#